data_AF-A0A535QTZ9-F1
#
_entry.id   AF-A0A535QTZ9-F1
#
_cell.length_a   1.000
_cell.length_b   1.000
_cell.length_c   1.000
_cell.angle_alpha   90.00
_cell.angle_beta   90.00
_cell.angle_gamma   90.00
#
_symmetry.space_group_name_H-M   'P 1'
#
loop_
_entity.id
_entity.type
_entity.pdbx_description
1 polymer ?
#
loop_
_entity_poly.entity_id
_entity_poly.type
_entity_poly.pdbx_seq_one_letter_code
_entity_poly.pdbx_strand_id
1 'polypeptide(L)'
;GRIGFSGSLLLIISSGGIVTVDTAVRFPVRLLESGPAGEALAAASYGAACGYSDLLSFDMGGTTAKFCIIDRGQPLIAHEFEVDRRYRLKKGSGLPIKLPVIEMIEIGAGGGSIARIDPLGLLKVGPDSAGAEPGPVCYGRGGSEPTVTDADLMLGYLDPNYFLGGQLAIDLTAARRAIKERIADPLGISIEEAAWGIHQVVNEGMANAARIHTLERGKDPHRFPLFAFGGAGPVHGFRIAKALGSPALIVPFGAGVMSAVGFLTAPLAFDFVRSWPGSIDVMDWQ
;
A
#
# COMPACT_ATOMS: atom_id res chain seq x y z
N GLY A 1 0.97 -6.80 33.41
CA GLY A 1 -0.51 -6.98 33.29
C GLY A 1 -0.89 -8.45 33.38
N ARG A 2 -2.17 -8.84 33.25
CA ARG A 2 -2.71 -10.24 33.41
C ARG A 2 -1.92 -11.37 32.72
N ILE A 3 -1.08 -11.05 31.74
CA ILE A 3 -0.20 -11.97 30.97
C ILE A 3 1.29 -11.87 31.36
N GLY A 4 1.64 -11.20 32.46
CA GLY A 4 3.01 -11.14 32.99
C GLY A 4 3.99 -10.17 32.29
N PHE A 5 3.56 -9.44 31.26
CA PHE A 5 4.42 -8.49 30.55
C PHE A 5 4.92 -7.35 31.47
N SER A 6 6.25 -7.18 31.53
CA SER A 6 6.99 -6.20 32.33
C SER A 6 7.74 -5.15 31.51
N GLY A 7 7.66 -5.21 30.17
CA GLY A 7 8.30 -4.24 29.28
C GLY A 7 7.50 -2.94 29.10
N SER A 8 8.03 -2.04 28.29
CA SER A 8 7.35 -0.81 27.88
C SER A 8 6.54 -1.06 26.60
N LEU A 9 5.26 -0.71 26.62
CA LEU A 9 4.43 -0.67 25.42
C LEU A 9 4.51 0.74 24.82
N LEU A 10 4.97 0.81 23.58
CA LEU A 10 5.05 2.04 22.78
C LEU A 10 4.11 1.92 21.58
N LEU A 11 3.57 3.06 21.14
CA LEU A 11 2.66 3.16 20.01
C LEU A 11 3.28 4.04 18.94
N ILE A 12 3.19 3.61 17.68
CA ILE A 12 3.63 4.42 16.54
C ILE A 12 2.61 5.53 16.26
N ILE A 13 3.11 6.71 15.90
CA ILE A 13 2.30 7.86 15.50
C ILE A 13 2.47 8.17 14.01
N SER A 14 1.54 8.95 13.45
CA SER A 14 1.46 9.31 12.03
C SER A 14 2.76 9.85 11.42
N SER A 15 3.61 10.51 12.22
CA SER A 15 4.90 11.06 11.77
C SER A 15 6.05 10.05 11.75
N GLY A 16 5.82 8.79 12.16
CA GLY A 16 6.84 7.74 12.23
C GLY A 16 7.57 7.65 13.57
N GLY A 17 7.29 8.53 14.53
CA GLY A 17 7.78 8.38 15.90
C GLY A 17 7.04 7.31 16.70
N ILE A 18 7.62 6.86 17.81
CA ILE A 18 6.92 6.07 18.84
C ILE A 18 6.74 6.86 20.13
N VAL A 19 5.62 6.64 20.82
CA VAL A 19 5.22 7.35 22.04
C VAL A 19 4.70 6.39 23.11
N THR A 20 4.63 6.84 24.35
CA THR A 20 3.98 6.06 25.43
C THR A 20 2.47 5.97 25.25
N VAL A 21 1.83 4.97 25.87
CA VAL A 21 0.36 4.84 25.89
C VAL A 21 -0.30 6.10 26.48
N ASP A 22 0.25 6.65 27.56
CA ASP A 22 -0.29 7.86 28.19
C ASP A 22 -0.27 9.06 27.23
N THR A 23 0.81 9.22 26.46
CA THR A 23 0.93 10.25 25.44
C THR A 23 -0.10 10.04 24.32
N ALA A 24 -0.25 8.80 23.84
CA ALA A 24 -1.20 8.48 22.78
C ALA A 24 -2.66 8.73 23.22
N VAL A 25 -3.02 8.42 24.46
CA VAL A 25 -4.35 8.71 25.03
C VAL A 25 -4.60 10.21 25.10
N ARG A 26 -3.57 11.02 25.39
CA ARG A 26 -3.69 12.48 25.39
C ARG A 26 -3.80 13.08 23.99
N PHE A 27 -3.21 12.44 22.98
CA PHE A 27 -3.17 12.92 21.60
C PHE A 27 -3.59 11.86 20.56
N PRO A 28 -4.82 11.32 20.64
CA PRO A 28 -5.24 10.15 19.86
C PRO A 28 -5.29 10.41 18.36
N VAL A 29 -5.51 11.67 17.95
CA VAL A 29 -5.50 12.09 16.54
C VAL A 29 -4.17 11.76 15.83
N ARG A 30 -3.06 11.64 16.58
CA ARG A 30 -1.74 11.28 16.04
C ARG A 30 -1.56 9.79 15.78
N LEU A 31 -2.57 8.95 16.05
CA LEU A 31 -2.56 7.53 15.69
C LEU A 31 -3.21 7.26 14.33
N LEU A 32 -3.84 8.26 13.72
CA LEU A 32 -4.44 8.15 12.39
C LEU A 32 -3.35 7.80 11.35
N GLU A 33 -3.60 6.78 10.52
CA GLU A 33 -2.62 6.33 9.51
C GLU A 33 -1.23 5.98 10.07
N SER A 34 -1.14 5.56 11.34
CA SER A 34 0.14 5.26 11.99
C SER A 34 0.75 3.92 11.60
N GLY A 35 -0.07 2.95 11.17
CA GLY A 35 0.41 1.64 10.70
C GLY A 35 1.34 1.76 9.49
N PRO A 36 0.90 2.45 8.42
CA PRO A 36 1.73 2.71 7.25
C PRO A 36 3.00 3.53 7.53
N ALA A 37 3.07 4.24 8.65
CA ALA A 37 4.30 4.93 9.02
C ALA A 37 5.47 3.96 9.21
N GLY A 38 5.21 2.75 9.73
CA GLY A 38 6.22 1.69 9.82
C GLY A 38 6.70 1.20 8.46
N GLU A 39 5.81 1.17 7.47
CA GLU A 39 6.11 0.76 6.09
C GLU A 39 7.17 1.68 5.46
N ALA A 40 6.99 2.99 5.63
CA ALA A 40 7.94 3.99 5.14
C ALA A 40 9.28 3.94 5.88
N LEU A 41 9.27 3.73 7.19
CA LEU A 41 10.50 3.58 7.98
C LEU A 41 11.27 2.32 7.60
N ALA A 42 10.58 1.20 7.36
CA ALA A 42 11.21 -0.02 6.86
C ALA A 42 11.88 0.23 5.51
N ALA A 43 11.17 0.89 4.58
CA ALA A 43 11.70 1.21 3.27
C ALA A 43 12.94 2.12 3.36
N ALA A 44 12.92 3.15 4.22
CA ALA A 44 14.07 4.01 4.45
C ALA A 44 15.28 3.25 5.02
N SER A 45 15.06 2.41 6.04
CA SER A 45 16.11 1.64 6.71
C SER A 45 16.72 0.59 5.78
N TYR A 46 15.90 -0.23 5.10
CA TYR A 46 16.36 -1.24 4.16
C TYR A 46 16.96 -0.63 2.90
N GLY A 47 16.39 0.47 2.41
CA GLY A 47 16.95 1.25 1.32
C GLY A 47 18.39 1.66 1.61
N ALA A 48 18.62 2.28 2.77
CA ALA A 48 19.96 2.68 3.20
C ALA A 48 20.91 1.48 3.30
N ALA A 49 20.46 0.35 3.85
CA ALA A 49 21.24 -0.89 3.91
C ALA A 49 21.60 -1.46 2.52
N CYS A 50 20.74 -1.23 1.52
CA CYS A 50 20.98 -1.58 0.12
C CYS A 50 21.75 -0.50 -0.68
N GLY A 51 22.16 0.60 -0.04
CA GLY A 51 22.88 1.70 -0.70
C GLY A 51 22.00 2.71 -1.44
N TYR A 52 20.69 2.75 -1.15
CA TYR A 52 19.73 3.67 -1.75
C TYR A 52 19.16 4.62 -0.70
N SER A 53 19.47 5.91 -0.82
CA SER A 53 18.86 6.98 -0.02
C SER A 53 17.50 7.43 -0.56
N ASP A 54 17.25 7.18 -1.84
CA ASP A 54 16.06 7.65 -2.55
C ASP A 54 15.38 6.43 -3.18
N LEU A 55 14.12 6.17 -2.81
CA LEU A 55 13.34 5.05 -3.34
C LEU A 55 11.84 5.28 -3.19
N LEU A 56 11.05 4.52 -3.95
CA LEU A 56 9.61 4.41 -3.78
C LEU A 56 9.31 3.16 -2.97
N SER A 57 8.62 3.30 -1.84
CA SER A 57 8.04 2.16 -1.16
C SER A 57 6.73 1.76 -1.83
N PHE A 58 6.46 0.46 -1.91
CA PHE A 58 5.22 -0.11 -2.42
C PHE A 58 4.75 -1.24 -1.50
N ASP A 59 3.69 -0.96 -0.74
CA ASP A 59 2.95 -1.95 0.04
C ASP A 59 1.72 -2.39 -0.75
N MET A 60 1.48 -3.70 -0.86
CA MET A 60 0.20 -4.18 -1.34
C MET A 60 -0.33 -5.33 -0.49
N GLY A 61 -1.54 -5.12 0.02
CA GLY A 61 -2.31 -6.12 0.76
C GLY A 61 -3.49 -6.66 -0.04
N GLY A 62 -4.48 -7.20 0.68
CA GLY A 62 -5.71 -7.74 0.08
C GLY A 62 -6.68 -6.68 -0.42
N THR A 63 -6.64 -5.45 0.10
CA THR A 63 -7.67 -4.44 -0.21
C THR A 63 -7.10 -3.21 -0.88
N THR A 64 -5.94 -2.77 -0.41
CA THR A 64 -5.32 -1.51 -0.83
C THR A 64 -3.82 -1.69 -1.05
N ALA A 65 -3.27 -0.72 -1.77
CA ALA A 65 -1.86 -0.57 -2.01
C ALA A 65 -1.44 0.84 -1.62
N LYS A 66 -0.21 0.99 -1.14
CA LYS A 66 0.32 2.29 -0.72
C LYS A 66 1.66 2.55 -1.37
N PHE A 67 1.92 3.82 -1.70
CA PHE A 67 3.23 4.28 -2.10
C PHE A 67 3.69 5.43 -1.21
N CYS A 68 4.95 5.37 -0.78
CA CYS A 68 5.63 6.46 -0.09
C CYS A 68 6.93 6.80 -0.81
N ILE A 69 7.29 8.08 -0.83
CA ILE A 69 8.57 8.55 -1.36
C ILE A 69 9.55 8.66 -0.19
N ILE A 70 10.67 7.94 -0.29
CA ILE A 70 11.83 8.15 0.55
C ILE A 70 12.77 9.07 -0.20
N ASP A 71 13.07 10.23 0.40
CA ASP A 71 13.95 11.27 -0.15
C ASP A 71 15.10 11.52 0.82
N ARG A 72 16.33 11.36 0.37
CA ARG A 72 17.55 11.54 1.17
C ARG A 72 17.52 10.74 2.49
N GLY A 73 17.03 9.52 2.43
CA GLY A 73 16.98 8.55 3.52
C GLY A 73 15.82 8.76 4.50
N GLN A 74 14.89 9.66 4.21
CA GLN A 74 13.76 9.96 5.09
C GLN A 74 12.44 9.92 4.31
N PRO A 75 11.34 9.41 4.91
CA PRO A 75 10.00 9.61 4.36
C PRO A 75 9.66 11.09 4.26
N LEU A 76 8.94 11.48 3.21
CA LEU A 76 8.38 12.82 3.13
C LEU A 76 7.30 13.02 4.22
N ILE A 77 7.23 14.23 4.79
CA ILE A 77 6.24 14.61 5.80
C ILE A 77 5.27 15.61 5.19
N ALA A 78 3.97 15.32 5.33
CA ALA A 78 2.89 16.27 5.10
C ALA A 78 2.46 16.90 6.43
N HIS A 79 1.94 18.12 6.38
CA HIS A 79 1.39 18.81 7.56
C HIS A 79 -0.13 18.91 7.55
N GLU A 80 -0.77 18.39 6.50
CA GLU A 80 -2.21 18.37 6.33
C GLU A 80 -2.62 17.12 5.56
N PHE A 81 -3.67 16.45 6.02
CA PHE A 81 -4.32 15.36 5.29
C PHE A 81 -5.83 15.38 5.55
N GLU A 82 -6.58 14.64 4.73
CA GLU A 82 -8.05 14.53 4.87
C GLU A 82 -8.45 13.11 5.27
N VAL A 83 -9.27 13.01 6.32
CA VAL A 83 -9.95 11.77 6.74
C VAL A 83 -11.43 11.80 6.34
N ASP A 84 -12.11 10.65 6.36
CA ASP A 84 -13.55 10.54 6.06
C ASP A 84 -13.97 11.19 4.73
N ARG A 85 -13.19 10.92 3.66
CA ARG A 85 -13.49 11.47 2.33
C ARG A 85 -14.80 10.89 1.80
N ARG A 86 -15.77 11.76 1.48
CA ARG A 86 -16.99 11.32 0.77
C ARG A 86 -16.72 10.82 -0.65
N TYR A 87 -15.66 11.32 -1.29
CA TYR A 87 -15.25 10.90 -2.63
C TYR A 87 -13.76 10.59 -2.65
N ARG A 88 -13.37 9.33 -2.88
CA ARG A 88 -11.97 8.84 -2.77
C ARG A 88 -10.94 9.70 -3.53
N LEU A 89 -11.33 10.27 -4.68
CA LEU A 89 -10.45 11.03 -5.58
C LEU A 89 -10.72 12.54 -5.61
N LYS A 90 -11.59 13.10 -4.73
CA LYS A 90 -11.85 14.54 -4.68
C LYS A 90 -11.25 15.15 -3.42
N LYS A 91 -10.19 15.94 -3.60
CA LYS A 91 -9.62 16.79 -2.54
C LYS A 91 -10.69 17.78 -2.03
N GLY A 92 -10.74 18.00 -0.72
CA GLY A 92 -11.72 18.81 -0.01
C GLY A 92 -13.04 18.08 0.30
N SER A 93 -13.11 16.76 0.08
CA SER A 93 -14.32 15.99 0.38
C SER A 93 -14.30 15.29 1.74
N GLY A 94 -13.15 15.32 2.42
CA GLY A 94 -12.99 14.83 3.78
C GLY A 94 -12.82 15.95 4.82
N LEU A 95 -12.60 15.53 6.06
CA LEU A 95 -12.26 16.40 7.19
C LEU A 95 -10.76 16.69 7.19
N PRO A 96 -10.33 17.95 7.06
CA PRO A 96 -8.91 18.30 7.08
C PRO A 96 -8.35 18.20 8.50
N ILE A 97 -7.21 17.53 8.62
CA ILE A 97 -6.46 17.34 9.86
C ILE A 97 -5.07 17.94 9.67
N LYS A 98 -4.68 18.84 10.59
CA LYS A 98 -3.40 19.56 10.56
C LYS A 98 -2.41 19.00 11.58
N LEU A 99 -1.72 17.93 11.21
CA LEU A 99 -0.64 17.34 12.00
C LEU A 99 0.43 16.74 11.08
N PRO A 100 1.68 16.63 11.55
CA PRO A 100 2.73 15.93 10.81
C PRO A 100 2.37 14.46 10.59
N VAL A 101 2.32 14.04 9.33
CA VAL A 101 2.04 12.67 8.90
C VAL A 101 3.00 12.28 7.78
N ILE A 102 3.41 11.01 7.75
CA ILE A 102 4.17 10.49 6.62
C ILE A 102 3.30 10.58 5.36
N GLU A 103 3.84 11.27 4.38
CA GLU A 103 3.21 11.49 3.09
C GLU A 103 3.20 10.19 2.29
N MET A 104 2.00 9.76 1.91
CA MET A 104 1.80 8.58 1.07
C MET A 104 0.52 8.71 0.26
N ILE A 105 0.44 7.94 -0.82
CA ILE A 105 -0.82 7.72 -1.52
C ILE A 105 -1.36 6.34 -1.20
N GLU A 106 -2.65 6.29 -0.93
CA GLU A 106 -3.41 5.05 -0.89
C GLU A 106 -4.15 4.86 -2.20
N ILE A 107 -4.01 3.67 -2.78
CA ILE A 107 -4.65 3.26 -4.00
C ILE A 107 -5.63 2.15 -3.64
N GLY A 108 -6.89 2.32 -4.06
CA GLY A 108 -7.96 1.34 -3.87
C GLY A 108 -7.83 0.10 -4.77
N ALA A 109 -6.64 -0.49 -4.78
CA ALA A 109 -6.29 -1.69 -5.51
C ALA A 109 -5.50 -2.64 -4.58
N GLY A 110 -5.88 -3.91 -4.53
CA GLY A 110 -5.26 -4.95 -3.71
C GLY A 110 -5.56 -6.33 -4.29
N GLY A 111 -5.10 -7.40 -3.65
CA GLY A 111 -5.33 -8.77 -4.13
C GLY A 111 -6.83 -9.13 -4.29
N GLY A 112 -7.67 -8.62 -3.41
CA GLY A 112 -9.12 -8.80 -3.45
C GLY A 112 -9.85 -7.84 -4.38
N SER A 113 -9.18 -6.94 -5.11
CA SER A 113 -9.86 -6.03 -6.03
C SER A 113 -10.61 -6.79 -7.12
N ILE A 114 -11.89 -6.47 -7.29
CA ILE A 114 -12.80 -7.20 -8.16
C ILE A 114 -12.57 -6.79 -9.62
N ALA A 115 -12.42 -7.79 -10.49
CA ALA A 115 -12.38 -7.63 -11.93
C ALA A 115 -13.78 -7.74 -12.54
N ARG A 116 -14.10 -6.85 -13.48
CA ARG A 116 -15.39 -6.83 -14.18
C ARG A 116 -15.26 -6.21 -15.55
N ILE A 117 -16.24 -6.47 -16.39
CA ILE A 117 -16.43 -5.75 -17.65
C ILE A 117 -17.42 -4.63 -17.38
N ASP A 118 -17.04 -3.39 -17.70
CA ASP A 118 -17.93 -2.25 -17.54
C ASP A 118 -19.00 -2.20 -18.66
N PRO A 119 -20.02 -1.32 -18.56
CA PRO A 119 -21.05 -1.22 -19.60
C PRO A 119 -20.53 -0.85 -21.00
N LEU A 120 -19.28 -0.40 -21.12
CA LEU A 120 -18.63 -0.09 -22.39
C LEU A 120 -17.83 -1.28 -22.96
N GLY A 121 -17.86 -2.43 -22.29
CA GLY A 121 -17.13 -3.63 -22.71
C GLY A 121 -15.65 -3.62 -22.31
N LEU A 122 -15.22 -2.73 -21.41
CA LEU A 122 -13.82 -2.62 -20.99
C LEU A 122 -13.58 -3.36 -19.67
N LEU A 123 -12.45 -4.07 -19.60
CA LEU A 123 -11.98 -4.67 -18.36
C LEU A 123 -11.59 -3.58 -17.34
N LYS A 124 -12.17 -3.66 -16.14
CA LYS A 124 -11.86 -2.81 -14.99
C LYS A 124 -11.52 -3.68 -13.79
N VAL A 125 -10.58 -3.21 -12.97
CA VAL A 125 -10.21 -3.83 -11.70
C VAL A 125 -10.37 -2.80 -10.59
N GLY A 126 -11.11 -3.15 -9.55
CA GLY A 126 -11.50 -2.22 -8.50
C GLY A 126 -12.53 -1.18 -8.95
N PRO A 127 -12.86 -0.19 -8.10
CA PRO A 127 -12.26 0.07 -6.79
C PRO A 127 -12.89 -0.77 -5.64
N ASP A 128 -13.85 -1.64 -5.97
CA ASP A 128 -14.46 -2.57 -5.02
C ASP A 128 -13.51 -3.73 -4.73
N SER A 129 -13.57 -4.25 -3.51
CA SER A 129 -12.75 -5.37 -3.07
C SER A 129 -13.64 -6.43 -2.43
N ALA A 130 -13.29 -7.69 -2.66
CA ALA A 130 -13.86 -8.84 -1.98
C ALA A 130 -13.40 -8.98 -0.52
N GLY A 131 -12.44 -8.14 -0.08
CA GLY A 131 -11.89 -8.16 1.26
C GLY A 131 -11.24 -9.50 1.61
N ALA A 132 -11.23 -9.85 2.90
CA ALA A 132 -10.84 -11.17 3.38
C ALA A 132 -12.03 -12.14 3.53
N GLU A 133 -13.24 -11.59 3.63
CA GLU A 133 -14.51 -12.31 3.77
C GLU A 133 -15.58 -11.58 2.96
N PRO A 134 -16.19 -12.20 1.92
CA PRO A 134 -15.98 -13.59 1.51
C PRO A 134 -14.62 -13.84 0.83
N GLY A 135 -13.90 -12.78 0.42
CA GLY A 135 -12.58 -12.87 -0.21
C GLY A 135 -12.59 -13.34 -1.67
N PRO A 136 -11.39 -13.47 -2.28
CA PRO A 136 -11.19 -14.07 -3.60
C PRO A 136 -11.94 -15.40 -3.79
N VAL A 137 -12.33 -15.69 -5.03
CA VAL A 137 -13.05 -16.94 -5.35
C VAL A 137 -12.21 -18.16 -4.96
N CYS A 138 -10.90 -18.09 -5.20
CA CYS A 138 -9.94 -19.13 -4.88
C CYS A 138 -9.84 -19.43 -3.38
N TYR A 139 -10.35 -18.59 -2.48
CA TYR A 139 -10.35 -18.88 -1.04
C TYR A 139 -11.46 -19.88 -0.65
N GLY A 140 -12.43 -20.14 -1.52
CA GLY A 140 -13.49 -21.12 -1.27
C GLY A 140 -14.48 -20.70 -0.16
N ARG A 141 -14.53 -19.42 0.20
CA ARG A 141 -15.33 -18.86 1.31
C ARG A 141 -16.63 -18.17 0.86
N GLY A 142 -17.11 -18.51 -0.33
CA GLY A 142 -18.35 -17.96 -0.90
C GLY A 142 -18.18 -16.74 -1.79
N GLY A 143 -16.94 -16.34 -2.10
CA GLY A 143 -16.67 -15.31 -3.12
C GLY A 143 -17.07 -15.81 -4.51
N SER A 144 -17.69 -14.94 -5.31
CA SER A 144 -18.24 -15.26 -6.64
C SER A 144 -17.73 -14.38 -7.78
N GLU A 145 -17.10 -13.25 -7.46
CA GLU A 145 -16.56 -12.32 -8.44
C GLU A 145 -15.04 -12.50 -8.56
N PRO A 146 -14.47 -12.59 -9.78
CA PRO A 146 -13.03 -12.79 -9.94
C PRO A 146 -12.24 -11.59 -9.40
N THR A 147 -11.12 -11.88 -8.75
CA THR A 147 -10.24 -10.87 -8.14
C THR A 147 -8.83 -10.90 -8.72
N VAL A 148 -7.98 -9.96 -8.30
CA VAL A 148 -6.55 -9.94 -8.65
C VAL A 148 -5.85 -11.22 -8.18
N THR A 149 -6.12 -11.68 -6.95
CA THR A 149 -5.56 -12.92 -6.40
C THR A 149 -5.98 -14.15 -7.23
N ASP A 150 -7.21 -14.19 -7.75
CA ASP A 150 -7.66 -15.26 -8.64
C ASP A 150 -6.87 -15.30 -9.93
N ALA A 151 -6.58 -14.11 -10.51
CA ALA A 151 -5.75 -13.99 -11.70
C ALA A 151 -4.30 -14.37 -11.42
N ASP A 152 -3.74 -13.94 -10.29
CA ASP A 152 -2.36 -14.26 -9.90
C ASP A 152 -2.18 -15.77 -9.68
N LEU A 153 -3.18 -16.44 -9.09
CA LEU A 153 -3.20 -17.89 -8.97
C LEU A 153 -3.28 -18.57 -10.34
N MET A 154 -4.18 -18.11 -11.22
CA MET A 154 -4.33 -18.66 -12.57
C MET A 154 -3.05 -18.52 -13.42
N LEU A 155 -2.31 -17.42 -13.23
CA LEU A 155 -1.04 -17.16 -13.92
C LEU A 155 0.16 -17.90 -13.28
N GLY A 156 -0.05 -18.59 -12.16
CA GLY A 156 1.00 -19.36 -11.47
C GLY A 156 1.96 -18.52 -10.63
N TYR A 157 1.59 -17.29 -10.25
CA TYR A 157 2.37 -16.50 -9.30
C TYR A 157 2.23 -16.99 -7.86
N LEU A 158 1.14 -17.71 -7.55
CA LEU A 158 0.84 -18.22 -6.23
C LEU A 158 0.90 -19.75 -6.23
N ASP A 159 1.53 -20.34 -5.21
CA ASP A 159 1.49 -21.79 -4.98
C ASP A 159 0.16 -22.17 -4.30
N PRO A 160 -0.70 -22.97 -4.94
CA PRO A 160 -1.99 -23.36 -4.36
C PRO A 160 -1.87 -24.18 -3.07
N ASN A 161 -0.73 -24.83 -2.84
CA ASN A 161 -0.51 -25.74 -1.71
C ASN A 161 0.23 -25.07 -0.55
N TYR A 162 0.78 -23.87 -0.74
CA TYR A 162 1.62 -23.20 0.26
C TYR A 162 1.15 -21.78 0.62
N PHE A 163 -0.07 -21.41 0.22
CA PHE A 163 -0.62 -20.10 0.55
C PHE A 163 -0.81 -19.93 2.07
N LEU A 164 -0.43 -18.76 2.60
CA LEU A 164 -0.33 -18.48 4.04
C LEU A 164 0.47 -19.54 4.82
N GLY A 165 1.58 -20.03 4.24
CA GLY A 165 2.41 -21.07 4.85
C GLY A 165 1.73 -22.44 4.91
N GLY A 166 0.78 -22.70 3.99
CA GLY A 166 0.00 -23.94 3.92
C GLY A 166 -1.24 -23.96 4.81
N GLN A 167 -1.59 -22.85 5.48
CA GLN A 167 -2.78 -22.75 6.32
C GLN A 167 -4.08 -22.63 5.52
N LEU A 168 -4.00 -22.19 4.26
CA LEU A 168 -5.14 -22.04 3.38
C LEU A 168 -4.81 -22.67 2.03
N ALA A 169 -5.48 -23.78 1.69
CA ALA A 169 -5.47 -24.30 0.33
C ALA A 169 -6.35 -23.40 -0.54
N ILE A 170 -5.84 -22.98 -1.70
CA ILE A 170 -6.57 -22.12 -2.65
C ILE A 170 -6.95 -22.89 -3.90
N ASP A 171 -8.19 -22.69 -4.37
CA ASP A 171 -8.82 -23.46 -5.43
C ASP A 171 -8.60 -22.80 -6.81
N LEU A 172 -7.61 -23.32 -7.54
CA LEU A 172 -7.31 -22.92 -8.92
C LEU A 172 -8.49 -23.19 -9.87
N THR A 173 -9.25 -24.25 -9.65
CA THR A 173 -10.39 -24.61 -10.51
C THR A 173 -11.52 -23.60 -10.35
N ALA A 174 -11.79 -23.18 -9.11
CA ALA A 174 -12.77 -22.14 -8.82
C ALA A 174 -12.37 -20.79 -9.42
N ALA A 175 -11.11 -20.37 -9.26
CA ALA A 175 -10.57 -19.16 -9.88
C ALA A 175 -10.71 -19.19 -11.41
N ARG A 176 -10.28 -20.30 -12.03
CA ARG A 176 -10.37 -20.53 -13.47
C ARG A 176 -11.80 -20.40 -13.98
N ARG A 177 -12.77 -21.01 -13.30
CA ARG A 177 -14.19 -20.92 -13.65
C ARG A 177 -14.70 -19.49 -13.58
N ALA A 178 -14.42 -18.77 -12.49
CA ALA A 178 -14.89 -17.40 -12.32
C ALA A 178 -14.31 -16.44 -13.37
N ILE A 179 -13.00 -16.54 -13.66
CA ILE A 179 -12.37 -15.74 -14.71
C ILE A 179 -12.97 -16.08 -16.08
N LYS A 180 -13.19 -17.36 -16.38
CA LYS A 180 -13.80 -17.80 -17.63
C LYS A 180 -15.19 -17.19 -17.82
N GLU A 181 -16.08 -17.43 -16.87
CA GLU A 181 -17.49 -17.06 -16.98
C GLU A 181 -17.72 -15.55 -16.97
N ARG A 182 -16.94 -14.80 -16.16
CA ARG A 182 -17.19 -13.37 -15.94
C ARG A 182 -16.36 -12.45 -16.82
N ILE A 183 -15.21 -12.91 -17.32
CA ILE A 183 -14.26 -12.06 -18.05
C ILE A 183 -13.91 -12.63 -19.43
N ALA A 184 -13.47 -13.89 -19.51
CA ALA A 184 -12.99 -14.46 -20.76
C ALA A 184 -14.11 -14.66 -21.79
N ASP A 185 -15.21 -15.33 -21.40
CA ASP A 185 -16.34 -15.62 -22.29
C ASP A 185 -17.01 -14.34 -22.80
N PRO A 186 -17.31 -13.31 -21.99
CA PRO A 186 -17.94 -12.10 -22.51
C PRO A 186 -17.01 -11.24 -23.37
N LEU A 187 -15.69 -11.34 -23.20
CA LEU A 187 -14.71 -10.66 -24.06
C LEU A 187 -14.33 -11.48 -25.31
N GLY A 188 -14.68 -12.77 -25.36
CA GLY A 188 -14.31 -13.66 -26.46
C GLY A 188 -12.81 -13.98 -26.54
N ILE A 189 -12.13 -14.03 -25.39
CA ILE A 189 -10.67 -14.30 -25.28
C ILE A 189 -10.40 -15.56 -24.47
N SER A 190 -9.15 -16.03 -24.46
CA SER A 190 -8.74 -17.15 -23.61
C SER A 190 -8.74 -16.79 -22.12
N ILE A 191 -8.77 -17.81 -21.25
CA ILE A 191 -8.75 -17.61 -19.79
C ILE A 191 -7.41 -17.01 -19.36
N GLU A 192 -6.34 -17.44 -20.01
CA GLU A 192 -4.98 -16.97 -19.81
C GLU A 192 -4.86 -15.48 -20.17
N GLU A 193 -5.42 -15.07 -21.31
CA GLU A 193 -5.48 -13.65 -21.71
C GLU A 193 -6.33 -12.82 -20.74
N ALA A 194 -7.46 -13.36 -20.27
CA ALA A 194 -8.31 -12.67 -19.30
C ALA A 194 -7.58 -12.47 -17.95
N ALA A 195 -6.95 -13.52 -17.41
CA ALA A 195 -6.15 -13.44 -16.19
C ALA A 195 -4.98 -12.47 -16.36
N TRP A 196 -4.28 -12.53 -17.51
CA TRP A 196 -3.21 -11.59 -17.84
C TRP A 196 -3.70 -10.15 -17.90
N GLY A 197 -4.87 -9.92 -18.50
CA GLY A 197 -5.53 -8.62 -18.56
C GLY A 197 -5.82 -8.04 -17.18
N ILE A 198 -6.35 -8.84 -16.25
CA ILE A 198 -6.62 -8.42 -14.86
C ILE A 198 -5.31 -7.97 -14.19
N HIS A 199 -4.28 -8.79 -14.28
CA HIS A 199 -2.97 -8.51 -13.69
C HIS A 199 -2.31 -7.27 -14.32
N GLN A 200 -2.44 -7.06 -15.64
CA GLN A 200 -1.91 -5.86 -16.29
C GLN A 200 -2.67 -4.59 -15.90
N VAL A 201 -4.01 -4.62 -15.93
CA VAL A 201 -4.85 -3.45 -15.63
C VAL A 201 -4.59 -2.93 -14.21
N VAL A 202 -4.51 -3.83 -13.22
CA VAL A 202 -4.25 -3.40 -11.83
C VAL A 202 -2.85 -2.80 -11.67
N ASN A 203 -1.83 -3.41 -12.29
CA ASN A 203 -0.45 -2.93 -12.21
C ASN A 203 -0.26 -1.58 -12.89
N GLU A 204 -0.83 -1.38 -14.08
CA GLU A 204 -0.76 -0.10 -14.80
C GLU A 204 -1.51 1.00 -14.05
N GLY A 205 -2.66 0.68 -13.45
CA GLY A 205 -3.39 1.60 -12.59
C GLY A 205 -2.56 2.06 -11.39
N MET A 206 -1.93 1.12 -10.68
CA MET A 206 -1.06 1.41 -9.54
C MET A 206 0.19 2.21 -9.94
N ALA A 207 0.87 1.81 -11.01
CA ALA A 207 2.05 2.50 -11.52
C ALA A 207 1.72 3.93 -11.97
N ASN A 208 0.57 4.14 -12.61
CA ASN A 208 0.15 5.49 -13.01
C ASN A 208 -0.13 6.39 -11.81
N ALA A 209 -0.80 5.88 -10.77
CA ALA A 209 -1.02 6.64 -9.54
C ALA A 209 0.31 7.02 -8.85
N ALA A 210 1.25 6.08 -8.75
CA ALA A 210 2.58 6.34 -8.22
C ALA A 210 3.36 7.37 -9.05
N ARG A 211 3.28 7.28 -10.39
CA ARG A 211 3.89 8.26 -11.30
C ARG A 211 3.37 9.67 -11.06
N ILE A 212 2.05 9.84 -11.02
CA ILE A 212 1.41 11.14 -10.77
C ILE A 212 1.87 11.70 -9.43
N HIS A 213 1.81 10.90 -8.36
CA HIS A 213 2.21 11.36 -7.02
C HIS A 213 3.69 11.77 -6.94
N THR A 214 4.55 11.01 -7.60
CA THR A 214 5.99 11.31 -7.67
C THR A 214 6.25 12.64 -8.39
N LEU A 215 5.56 12.87 -9.51
CA LEU A 215 5.66 14.11 -10.30
C LEU A 215 5.09 15.33 -9.55
N GLU A 216 3.99 15.17 -8.80
CA GLU A 216 3.43 16.23 -7.95
C GLU A 216 4.42 16.73 -6.89
N ARG A 217 5.42 15.90 -6.53
CA ARG A 217 6.50 16.24 -5.62
C ARG A 217 7.78 16.72 -6.30
N GLY A 218 7.72 16.97 -7.61
CA GLY A 218 8.87 17.42 -8.40
C GLY A 218 9.98 16.37 -8.48
N LYS A 219 9.64 15.08 -8.33
CA LYS A 219 10.58 13.96 -8.42
C LYS A 219 10.39 13.21 -9.73
N ASP A 220 11.48 12.67 -10.27
CA ASP A 220 11.47 11.83 -11.47
C ASP A 220 11.41 10.34 -11.06
N PRO A 221 10.30 9.61 -11.31
CA PRO A 221 10.15 8.21 -10.90
C PRO A 221 11.21 7.27 -11.49
N HIS A 222 11.82 7.61 -12.63
CA HIS A 222 12.88 6.79 -13.25
C HIS A 222 14.16 6.73 -12.42
N ARG A 223 14.32 7.63 -11.44
CA ARG A 223 15.49 7.67 -10.55
C ARG A 223 15.30 6.86 -9.27
N PHE A 224 14.09 6.40 -9.00
CA PHE A 224 13.75 5.78 -7.72
C PHE A 224 13.62 4.26 -7.89
N PRO A 225 14.51 3.45 -7.30
CA PRO A 225 14.27 2.04 -7.05
C PRO A 225 12.92 1.81 -6.38
N LEU A 226 12.29 0.68 -6.68
CA LEU A 226 11.04 0.27 -6.04
C LEU A 226 11.32 -0.74 -4.92
N PHE A 227 10.95 -0.42 -3.69
CA PHE A 227 10.97 -1.33 -2.56
C PHE A 227 9.56 -1.94 -2.40
N ALA A 228 9.39 -3.19 -2.81
CA ALA A 228 8.09 -3.86 -2.85
C ALA A 228 7.92 -4.86 -1.70
N PHE A 229 6.88 -4.67 -0.90
CA PHE A 229 6.57 -5.48 0.29
C PHE A 229 5.06 -5.54 0.55
N GLY A 230 4.66 -6.18 1.65
CA GLY A 230 3.28 -6.57 1.88
C GLY A 230 3.01 -7.97 1.31
N GLY A 231 1.81 -8.47 1.51
CA GLY A 231 1.43 -9.84 1.11
C GLY A 231 1.43 -10.04 -0.40
N ALA A 232 1.04 -9.02 -1.16
CA ALA A 232 0.96 -9.05 -2.62
C ALA A 232 2.02 -8.16 -3.30
N GLY A 233 2.75 -7.32 -2.55
CA GLY A 233 3.74 -6.40 -3.14
C GLY A 233 4.78 -7.10 -4.01
N PRO A 234 5.43 -8.20 -3.55
CA PRO A 234 6.39 -8.94 -4.37
C PRO A 234 5.80 -9.54 -5.65
N VAL A 235 4.52 -9.90 -5.65
CA VAL A 235 3.81 -10.47 -6.82
C VAL A 235 3.67 -9.42 -7.93
N HIS A 236 3.44 -8.16 -7.54
CA HIS A 236 3.17 -7.06 -8.47
C HIS A 236 4.38 -6.13 -8.73
N GLY A 237 5.36 -6.15 -7.82
CA GLY A 237 6.46 -5.20 -7.76
C GLY A 237 7.27 -5.12 -9.06
N PHE A 238 7.54 -6.25 -9.72
CA PHE A 238 8.26 -6.25 -10.99
C PHE A 238 7.53 -5.49 -12.10
N ARG A 239 6.22 -5.68 -12.23
CA ARG A 239 5.44 -5.03 -13.29
C ARG A 239 5.31 -3.53 -13.04
N ILE A 240 5.10 -3.14 -11.79
CA ILE A 240 5.07 -1.74 -11.38
C ILE A 240 6.43 -1.08 -11.60
N ALA A 241 7.52 -1.70 -11.15
CA ALA A 241 8.87 -1.19 -11.35
C ALA A 241 9.16 -0.98 -12.84
N LYS A 242 8.79 -1.94 -13.69
CA LYS A 242 8.94 -1.84 -15.14
C LYS A 242 8.11 -0.70 -15.73
N ALA A 243 6.84 -0.56 -15.34
CA ALA A 243 5.95 0.50 -15.83
C ALA A 243 6.38 1.90 -15.37
N LEU A 244 6.98 2.00 -14.18
CA LEU A 244 7.60 3.23 -13.69
C LEU A 244 8.97 3.52 -14.33
N GLY A 245 9.55 2.54 -15.04
CA GLY A 245 10.93 2.60 -15.51
C GLY A 245 11.93 2.76 -14.37
N SER A 246 11.64 2.12 -13.24
CA SER A 246 12.47 2.10 -12.04
C SER A 246 13.82 1.41 -12.31
N PRO A 247 14.93 1.92 -11.77
CA PRO A 247 16.27 1.40 -12.06
C PRO A 247 16.57 0.08 -11.34
N ALA A 248 15.82 -0.24 -10.27
CA ALA A 248 15.98 -1.47 -9.50
C ALA A 248 14.69 -1.83 -8.76
N LEU A 249 14.49 -3.12 -8.54
CA LEU A 249 13.44 -3.66 -7.66
C LEU A 249 14.12 -4.29 -6.44
N ILE A 250 13.69 -3.89 -5.25
CA ILE A 250 14.14 -4.41 -3.97
C ILE A 250 12.97 -5.16 -3.34
N VAL A 251 13.17 -6.45 -3.05
CA VAL A 251 12.19 -7.29 -2.37
C VAL A 251 12.84 -7.88 -1.13
N PRO A 252 12.48 -7.43 0.08
CA PRO A 252 13.09 -7.91 1.31
C PRO A 252 12.62 -9.32 1.67
N PHE A 253 13.47 -10.08 2.36
CA PHE A 253 13.03 -11.32 3.01
C PHE A 253 11.97 -11.00 4.05
N GLY A 254 10.90 -11.80 4.11
CA GLY A 254 9.78 -11.52 5.00
C GLY A 254 8.94 -10.29 4.59
N ALA A 255 8.89 -9.96 3.29
CA ALA A 255 8.10 -8.86 2.73
C ALA A 255 6.68 -8.73 3.33
N GLY A 256 6.00 -9.85 3.61
CA GLY A 256 4.65 -9.85 4.19
C GLY A 256 4.52 -9.26 5.61
N VAL A 257 5.62 -9.06 6.34
CA VAL A 257 5.61 -8.53 7.73
C VAL A 257 6.41 -7.23 7.86
N MET A 258 6.75 -6.58 6.75
CA MET A 258 7.72 -5.48 6.73
C MET A 258 7.29 -4.24 7.53
N SER A 259 5.98 -3.96 7.64
CA SER A 259 5.47 -2.86 8.49
C SER A 259 5.86 -3.05 9.96
N ALA A 260 5.78 -4.29 10.46
CA ALA A 260 6.16 -4.62 11.83
C ALA A 260 7.67 -4.50 12.06
N VAL A 261 8.48 -4.85 11.06
CA VAL A 261 9.94 -4.64 11.10
C VAL A 261 10.27 -3.16 11.14
N GLY A 262 9.56 -2.34 10.38
CA GLY A 262 9.71 -0.88 10.38
C GLY A 262 9.47 -0.24 11.74
N PHE A 263 8.50 -0.74 12.51
CA PHE A 263 8.26 -0.26 13.89
C PHE A 263 9.48 -0.44 14.81
N LEU A 264 10.35 -1.42 14.56
CA LEU A 264 11.59 -1.62 15.33
C LEU A 264 12.65 -0.55 15.02
N THR A 265 12.50 0.16 13.90
CA THR A 265 13.42 1.22 13.46
C THR A 265 12.92 2.61 13.83
N ALA A 266 11.70 2.71 14.37
CA ALA A 266 11.06 3.98 14.69
C ALA A 266 11.77 4.68 15.88
N PRO A 267 12.13 5.96 15.75
CA PRO A 267 12.73 6.71 16.85
C PRO A 267 11.68 7.07 17.91
N LEU A 268 12.10 7.15 19.18
CA LEU A 268 11.31 7.82 20.22
C LEU A 268 11.28 9.33 19.89
N ALA A 269 10.17 9.80 19.35
CA ALA A 269 10.03 11.16 18.83
C ALA A 269 8.61 11.68 19.02
N PHE A 270 8.49 12.97 19.33
CA PHE A 270 7.20 13.66 19.47
C PHE A 270 7.30 15.08 18.92
N ASP A 271 6.50 15.39 17.90
CA ASP A 271 6.54 16.70 17.23
C ASP A 271 5.66 17.74 17.95
N PHE A 272 6.23 18.90 18.25
CA PHE A 272 5.49 20.07 18.71
C PHE A 272 5.40 21.13 17.60
N VAL A 273 4.20 21.65 17.37
CA VAL A 273 3.97 22.76 16.43
C VAL A 273 3.36 23.92 17.22
N ARG A 274 3.94 25.10 17.08
CA ARG A 274 3.43 26.34 17.70
C ARG A 274 3.45 27.45 16.67
N SER A 275 2.31 28.13 16.50
CA SER A 275 2.26 29.32 15.66
C SER A 275 3.05 30.46 16.31
N TRP A 276 3.92 31.09 15.54
CA TRP A 276 4.56 32.36 15.89
C TRP A 276 4.04 33.42 14.92
N PRO A 277 3.01 34.21 15.27
CA PRO A 277 2.56 35.33 14.46
C PRO A 277 3.44 36.57 14.69
N GLY A 278 3.76 37.31 13.63
CA GLY A 278 4.58 38.53 13.68
C GLY A 278 4.78 39.14 12.30
N SER A 279 5.30 40.37 12.24
CA SER A 279 5.62 41.02 10.96
C SER A 279 6.86 40.35 10.35
N ILE A 280 6.83 40.12 9.04
CA ILE A 280 7.94 39.52 8.29
C ILE A 280 9.22 40.34 8.51
N ASP A 281 9.09 41.66 8.57
CA ASP A 281 10.19 42.63 8.70
C ASP A 281 10.95 42.55 10.03
N VAL A 282 10.39 41.87 11.05
CA VAL A 282 11.01 41.72 12.38
C VAL A 282 11.24 40.25 12.77
N MET A 283 10.87 39.31 11.89
CA MET A 283 11.04 37.89 12.14
C MET A 283 12.36 37.40 11.57
N ASP A 284 13.17 36.77 12.43
CA ASP A 284 14.33 35.99 11.99
C ASP A 284 13.84 34.59 11.61
N TRP A 285 13.65 34.38 10.31
CA TRP A 285 13.09 33.15 9.71
C TRP A 285 14.13 32.30 8.96
N GLN A 286 15.43 32.52 9.23
CA GLN A 286 16.51 31.69 8.67
C GLN A 286 16.50 30.27 9.23
#